data_AF-A0A849ZKK7-F1
#
_entry.id   AF-A0A849ZKK7-F1
#
_cell.length_a   1.000
_cell.length_b   1.000
_cell.length_c   1.000
_cell.angle_alpha   90.00
_cell.angle_beta   90.00
_cell.angle_gamma   90.00
#
_symmetry.space_group_name_H-M   'P 1'
#
loop_
_entity.id
_entity.type
_entity.pdbx_description
1 polymer ?
#
loop_
_entity_poly.entity_id
_entity_poly.type
_entity_poly.pdbx_seq_one_letter_code
_entity_poly.pdbx_strand_id
1 'polypeptide(L)'
;MRAPVRARRWAALCAAAAMAWACGPATPEDQLADAQAAMQRGDAVEAELILQRVLAGENLDDGVAIQAHMIRAYNFAMLLGDLDQARGEFRAIVDLAGVDSDNGLVAALNHADSFMMTNGLASFEAEIRALKDQLPPDSPRQLEVDWHRWEVLLAEGASPEIRETFPGLVAAIASNEEMQLAQRRSLVLNMVRTRAGLASAEGDPETAIATMEQFIAMFPGSDPADYMPFEIAAIERGMGRDPQPRIDAAFVRLEERLASAQTSSEQATAAIMIADAHAALGHRAEAHEAYMSAFDRYFDYQFRPDAMLRWAGTLASQGSEDPAIELAQRVALEYPGSQYNMYAEQILGAVRAGAFRASPEATASP
;
A
#
# COMPACT_ATOMS: atom_id res chain seq x y z
N MET A 1 -45.60 -33.23 -42.47
CA MET A 1 -44.99 -34.42 -41.87
C MET A 1 -44.20 -34.01 -40.64
N ARG A 2 -44.59 -34.46 -39.43
CA ARG A 2 -43.88 -34.14 -38.18
C ARG A 2 -42.72 -35.12 -38.02
N ALA A 3 -41.49 -34.62 -37.93
CA ALA A 3 -40.33 -35.46 -37.64
C ALA A 3 -40.53 -36.20 -36.30
N PRO A 4 -40.17 -37.49 -36.19
CA PRO A 4 -40.39 -38.27 -34.99
C PRO A 4 -39.62 -37.66 -33.81
N VAL A 5 -40.24 -37.58 -32.64
CA VAL A 5 -39.73 -36.94 -31.40
C VAL A 5 -38.32 -37.41 -31.02
N ARG A 6 -37.93 -38.63 -31.42
CA ARG A 6 -36.57 -39.16 -31.24
C ARG A 6 -35.51 -38.41 -32.05
N ALA A 7 -35.79 -37.98 -33.28
CA ALA A 7 -34.84 -37.24 -34.12
C ALA A 7 -34.51 -35.84 -33.57
N ARG A 8 -35.47 -35.19 -32.88
CA ARG A 8 -35.25 -33.89 -32.22
C ARG A 8 -34.35 -33.98 -30.98
N ARG A 9 -34.41 -35.10 -30.24
CA ARG A 9 -33.52 -35.33 -29.08
C ARG A 9 -32.08 -35.60 -29.51
N TRP A 10 -31.88 -36.34 -30.61
CA TRP A 10 -30.56 -36.56 -31.18
C TRP A 10 -29.94 -35.29 -31.78
N ALA A 11 -30.73 -34.47 -32.48
CA ALA A 11 -30.26 -33.18 -32.99
C ALA A 11 -29.84 -32.20 -31.88
N ALA A 12 -30.56 -32.19 -30.74
CA ALA A 12 -30.20 -31.37 -29.58
C ALA A 12 -28.93 -31.86 -28.88
N LEU A 13 -28.73 -33.18 -28.77
CA LEU A 13 -27.49 -33.77 -28.24
C LEU A 13 -26.29 -33.51 -29.17
N CYS A 14 -26.47 -33.59 -30.48
CA CYS A 14 -25.41 -33.27 -31.45
C CYS A 14 -25.09 -31.77 -31.48
N ALA A 15 -26.09 -30.89 -31.31
CA ALA A 15 -25.86 -29.45 -31.23
C ALA A 15 -25.17 -29.03 -29.92
N ALA A 16 -25.50 -29.67 -28.80
CA ALA A 16 -24.79 -29.46 -27.53
C ALA A 16 -23.35 -29.99 -27.58
N ALA A 17 -23.12 -31.16 -28.19
CA ALA A 17 -21.77 -31.69 -28.41
C ALA A 17 -20.94 -30.84 -29.39
N ALA A 18 -21.58 -30.25 -30.42
CA ALA A 18 -20.92 -29.35 -31.36
C ALA A 18 -20.59 -27.98 -30.75
N MET A 19 -21.41 -27.47 -29.82
CA MET A 19 -21.10 -26.24 -29.07
C MET A 19 -20.01 -26.48 -28.00
N ALA A 20 -19.94 -27.67 -27.41
CA ALA A 20 -18.84 -28.06 -26.52
C ALA A 20 -17.48 -28.23 -27.25
N TRP A 21 -17.50 -28.44 -28.57
CA TRP A 21 -16.30 -28.49 -29.43
C TRP A 21 -15.94 -27.14 -30.07
N ALA A 22 -16.78 -26.12 -29.92
CA ALA A 22 -16.53 -24.78 -30.45
C ALA A 22 -15.68 -23.92 -29.52
N CYS A 23 -15.55 -24.31 -28.25
CA CYS A 23 -14.53 -23.81 -27.35
C CYS A 23 -13.32 -24.72 -27.48
N GLY A 24 -12.19 -24.19 -27.97
CA GLY A 24 -10.92 -24.93 -27.97
C GLY A 24 -10.55 -25.39 -26.56
N PRO A 25 -9.56 -26.29 -26.41
CA PRO A 25 -9.02 -26.61 -25.09
C PRO A 25 -8.62 -25.31 -24.39
N ALA A 26 -9.04 -25.14 -23.13
CA ALA A 26 -8.72 -23.95 -22.34
C ALA A 26 -7.20 -23.78 -22.29
N THR A 27 -6.71 -22.57 -22.59
CA THR A 27 -5.26 -22.31 -22.52
C THR A 27 -4.78 -22.39 -21.08
N PRO A 28 -3.47 -22.55 -20.83
CA PRO A 28 -2.95 -22.47 -19.47
C PRO A 28 -3.39 -21.20 -18.73
N GLU A 29 -3.43 -20.05 -19.41
CA GLU A 29 -3.88 -18.77 -18.85
C GLU A 29 -5.36 -18.77 -18.47
N ASP A 30 -6.23 -19.33 -19.33
CA ASP A 30 -7.65 -19.53 -19.01
C ASP A 30 -7.80 -20.39 -17.75
N GLN A 31 -6.99 -21.45 -17.63
CA GLN A 31 -6.99 -22.33 -16.47
C GLN A 31 -6.47 -21.61 -15.21
N LEU A 32 -5.48 -20.74 -15.31
CA LEU A 32 -5.02 -19.93 -14.17
C LEU A 32 -6.12 -18.96 -13.68
N ALA A 33 -6.88 -18.36 -14.59
CA ALA A 33 -8.04 -17.54 -14.24
C ALA A 33 -9.13 -18.37 -13.52
N ASP A 34 -9.40 -19.58 -14.01
CA ASP A 34 -10.33 -20.51 -13.36
C ASP A 34 -9.86 -20.92 -11.95
N ALA A 35 -8.56 -21.17 -11.76
CA ALA A 35 -7.97 -21.48 -10.46
C ALA A 35 -8.12 -20.31 -9.48
N GLN A 36 -7.84 -19.08 -9.92
CA GLN A 36 -8.05 -17.87 -9.10
C GLN A 36 -9.53 -17.68 -8.73
N ALA A 37 -10.45 -17.93 -9.68
CA ALA A 37 -11.87 -17.86 -9.41
C ALA A 37 -12.32 -18.92 -8.38
N ALA A 38 -11.73 -20.12 -8.42
CA ALA A 38 -11.96 -21.15 -7.41
C ALA A 38 -11.46 -20.71 -6.02
N MET A 39 -10.25 -20.14 -5.93
CA MET A 39 -9.72 -19.58 -4.67
C MET A 39 -10.60 -18.47 -4.11
N GLN A 40 -11.11 -17.56 -4.96
CA GLN A 40 -12.03 -16.49 -4.53
C GLN A 40 -13.35 -17.03 -3.97
N ARG A 41 -13.78 -18.22 -4.40
CA ARG A 41 -14.94 -18.93 -3.83
C ARG A 41 -14.59 -19.74 -2.56
N GLY A 42 -13.31 -19.80 -2.18
CA GLY A 42 -12.81 -20.64 -1.10
C GLY A 42 -12.68 -22.12 -1.46
N ASP A 43 -12.79 -22.49 -2.75
CA ASP A 43 -12.63 -23.87 -3.21
C ASP A 43 -11.15 -24.18 -3.49
N ALA A 44 -10.41 -24.40 -2.40
CA ALA A 44 -8.98 -24.63 -2.43
C ALA A 44 -8.59 -25.93 -3.15
N VAL A 45 -9.46 -26.94 -3.12
CA VAL A 45 -9.22 -28.25 -3.73
C VAL A 45 -9.42 -28.16 -5.25
N GLU A 46 -10.47 -27.49 -5.71
CA GLU A 46 -10.66 -27.22 -7.14
C GLU A 46 -9.49 -26.42 -7.71
N ALA A 47 -9.07 -25.35 -7.03
CA ALA A 47 -7.92 -24.54 -7.43
C ALA A 47 -6.65 -25.39 -7.58
N GLU A 48 -6.35 -26.22 -6.58
CA GLU A 48 -5.17 -27.12 -6.61
C GLU A 48 -5.22 -28.11 -7.77
N LEU A 49 -6.38 -28.72 -8.04
CA LEU A 49 -6.54 -29.65 -9.17
C LEU A 49 -6.37 -28.98 -10.54
N ILE A 50 -6.74 -27.71 -10.66
CA ILE A 50 -6.50 -26.92 -11.87
C ILE A 50 -4.99 -26.63 -12.00
N LEU A 51 -4.35 -26.15 -10.93
CA LEU A 51 -2.94 -25.76 -10.92
C LEU A 51 -2.01 -26.95 -11.20
N GLN A 52 -2.30 -28.12 -10.63
CA GLN A 52 -1.56 -29.35 -10.94
C GLN A 52 -1.65 -29.72 -12.43
N ARG A 53 -2.79 -29.50 -13.08
CA ARG A 53 -2.95 -29.76 -14.52
C ARG A 53 -2.16 -28.78 -15.37
N VAL A 54 -2.16 -27.49 -14.99
CA VAL A 54 -1.35 -26.47 -15.66
C VAL A 54 0.13 -26.82 -15.57
N LEU A 55 0.62 -27.11 -14.36
CA LEU A 55 2.03 -27.45 -14.10
C LEU A 55 2.46 -28.80 -14.68
N ALA A 56 1.53 -29.71 -14.96
CA ALA A 56 1.81 -30.96 -15.66
C ALA A 56 1.90 -30.82 -17.19
N GLY A 57 1.61 -29.63 -17.74
CA GLY A 57 1.67 -29.35 -19.18
C GLY A 57 3.09 -29.44 -19.73
N GLU A 58 3.26 -30.10 -20.88
CA GLU A 58 4.53 -30.10 -21.60
C GLU A 58 4.78 -28.73 -22.26
N ASN A 59 6.01 -28.20 -22.13
CA ASN A 59 6.44 -26.91 -22.69
C ASN A 59 5.67 -25.69 -22.14
N LEU A 60 5.42 -25.67 -20.83
CA LEU A 60 4.86 -24.50 -20.16
C LEU A 60 5.82 -23.31 -20.27
N ASP A 61 5.29 -22.14 -20.63
CA ASP A 61 6.04 -20.88 -20.59
C ASP A 61 6.44 -20.53 -19.15
N ASP A 62 7.65 -20.03 -18.94
CA ASP A 62 8.17 -19.72 -17.60
C ASP A 62 7.28 -18.70 -16.86
N GLY A 63 6.70 -17.73 -17.57
CA GLY A 63 5.78 -16.76 -16.97
C GLY A 63 4.50 -17.42 -16.46
N VAL A 64 3.95 -18.35 -17.23
CA VAL A 64 2.77 -19.14 -16.83
C VAL A 64 3.13 -20.08 -15.67
N ALA A 65 4.31 -20.72 -15.71
CA ALA A 65 4.79 -21.59 -14.63
C ALA A 65 4.96 -20.81 -13.31
N ILE A 66 5.61 -19.64 -13.37
CA ILE A 66 5.80 -18.73 -12.23
C ILE A 66 4.43 -18.32 -11.65
N GLN A 67 3.49 -17.92 -12.50
CA GLN A 67 2.16 -17.53 -12.05
C GLN A 67 1.40 -18.70 -11.41
N ALA A 68 1.49 -19.90 -12.00
CA ALA A 68 0.89 -21.11 -11.46
C ALA A 68 1.44 -21.44 -10.07
N HIS A 69 2.77 -21.46 -9.91
CA HIS A 69 3.42 -21.67 -8.62
C HIS A 69 3.05 -20.60 -7.59
N MET A 70 2.96 -19.33 -8.00
CA MET A 70 2.57 -18.23 -7.10
C MET A 70 1.13 -18.41 -6.57
N ILE A 71 0.18 -18.70 -7.46
CA ILE A 71 -1.23 -18.96 -7.08
C ILE A 71 -1.30 -20.17 -6.15
N ARG A 72 -0.56 -21.23 -6.47
CA ARG A 72 -0.52 -22.47 -5.70
C ARG A 72 0.08 -22.28 -4.31
N ALA A 73 1.16 -21.50 -4.19
CA ALA A 73 1.76 -21.13 -2.92
C ALA A 73 0.77 -20.43 -1.99
N TYR A 74 0.01 -19.45 -2.50
CA TYR A 74 -1.02 -18.77 -1.72
C TYR A 74 -2.20 -19.67 -1.38
N ASN A 75 -2.60 -20.58 -2.28
CA ASN A 75 -3.63 -21.58 -2.00
C ASN A 75 -3.23 -22.47 -0.81
N PHE A 76 -1.99 -22.95 -0.81
CA PHE A 76 -1.44 -23.71 0.30
C PHE A 76 -1.35 -22.90 1.59
N ALA A 77 -0.79 -21.69 1.54
CA ALA A 77 -0.58 -20.87 2.72
C ALA A 77 -1.91 -20.40 3.36
N MET A 78 -2.85 -19.92 2.56
CA MET A 78 -4.04 -19.21 3.06
C MET A 78 -5.27 -20.10 3.23
N LEU A 79 -5.51 -21.04 2.30
CA LEU A 79 -6.75 -21.81 2.29
C LEU A 79 -6.58 -23.22 2.84
N LEU A 80 -5.41 -23.84 2.60
CA LEU A 80 -5.11 -25.18 3.09
C LEU A 80 -4.31 -25.18 4.41
N GLY A 81 -3.63 -24.07 4.72
CA GLY A 81 -2.78 -23.93 5.90
C GLY A 81 -1.51 -24.80 5.85
N ASP A 82 -1.09 -25.25 4.67
CA ASP A 82 0.10 -26.08 4.47
C ASP A 82 1.31 -25.21 4.08
N LEU A 83 1.96 -24.63 5.07
CA LEU A 83 3.07 -23.71 4.85
C LEU A 83 4.33 -24.40 4.32
N ASP A 84 4.50 -25.71 4.52
CA ASP A 84 5.64 -26.45 3.96
C ASP A 84 5.49 -26.62 2.45
N GLN A 85 4.29 -26.94 1.97
CA GLN A 85 4.02 -26.95 0.53
C GLN A 85 4.12 -25.54 -0.06
N ALA A 86 3.59 -24.52 0.62
CA ALA A 86 3.72 -23.13 0.16
C ALA A 86 5.19 -22.71 -0.03
N ARG A 87 6.07 -23.04 0.92
CA ARG A 87 7.53 -22.82 0.79
C ARG A 87 8.13 -23.53 -0.41
N GLY A 88 7.73 -24.78 -0.64
CA GLY A 88 8.15 -25.54 -1.82
C GLY A 88 7.80 -24.83 -3.12
N GLU A 89 6.58 -24.30 -3.22
CA GLU A 89 6.13 -23.53 -4.39
C GLU A 89 6.88 -22.20 -4.53
N PHE A 90 7.10 -21.45 -3.44
CA PHE A 90 7.91 -20.22 -3.50
C PHE A 90 9.35 -20.50 -3.95
N ARG A 91 9.96 -21.59 -3.49
CA ARG A 91 11.30 -21.99 -3.94
C ARG A 91 11.34 -22.33 -5.43
N ALA A 92 10.30 -23.00 -5.95
CA ALA A 92 10.20 -23.28 -7.38
C ALA A 92 10.17 -21.99 -8.21
N ILE A 93 9.52 -20.93 -7.73
CA ILE A 93 9.53 -19.62 -8.40
C ILE A 93 10.93 -19.00 -8.38
N VAL A 94 11.65 -19.08 -7.25
CA VAL A 94 13.03 -18.60 -7.16
C VAL A 94 13.96 -19.36 -8.11
N ASP A 95 13.81 -20.68 -8.21
CA ASP A 95 14.60 -21.53 -9.10
C ASP A 95 14.35 -21.21 -10.58
N LEU A 96 13.12 -20.85 -10.94
CA LEU A 96 12.73 -20.47 -12.32
C LEU A 96 13.15 -19.04 -12.67
N ALA A 97 12.88 -18.08 -11.79
CA ALA A 97 12.99 -16.65 -12.10
C ALA A 97 14.30 -16.00 -11.64
N GLY A 98 14.97 -16.60 -10.64
CA GLY A 98 16.11 -16.02 -9.94
C GLY A 98 15.72 -14.84 -9.04
N VAL A 99 16.46 -14.66 -7.93
CA VAL A 99 16.21 -13.61 -6.93
C VAL A 99 16.42 -12.18 -7.45
N ASP A 100 17.06 -12.01 -8.61
CA ASP A 100 17.24 -10.69 -9.25
C ASP A 100 15.96 -10.19 -9.95
N SER A 101 15.03 -11.09 -10.27
CA SER A 101 13.73 -10.75 -10.87
C SER A 101 12.72 -10.30 -9.81
N ASP A 102 11.73 -9.47 -10.20
CA ASP A 102 10.67 -9.03 -9.26
C ASP A 102 9.91 -10.24 -8.67
N ASN A 103 9.54 -11.21 -9.52
CA ASN A 103 8.82 -12.40 -9.09
C ASN A 103 9.66 -13.30 -8.17
N GLY A 104 10.96 -13.46 -8.46
CA GLY A 104 11.85 -14.27 -7.64
C GLY A 104 12.13 -13.61 -6.29
N LEU A 105 12.35 -12.29 -6.24
CA LEU A 105 12.51 -11.58 -4.97
C LEU A 105 11.24 -11.68 -4.12
N VAL A 106 10.06 -11.40 -4.69
CA VAL A 106 8.78 -11.51 -3.98
C VAL A 106 8.56 -12.93 -3.45
N ALA A 107 8.85 -13.95 -4.25
CA ALA A 107 8.75 -15.33 -3.80
C ALA A 107 9.74 -15.67 -2.66
N ALA A 108 10.98 -15.17 -2.73
CA ALA A 108 11.97 -15.37 -1.67
C ALA A 108 11.56 -14.68 -0.35
N LEU A 109 11.00 -13.47 -0.43
CA LEU A 109 10.48 -12.75 0.75
C LEU A 109 9.27 -13.48 1.35
N ASN A 110 8.31 -13.92 0.53
CA ASN A 110 7.17 -14.70 0.99
C ASN A 110 7.60 -16.06 1.60
N HIS A 111 8.64 -16.69 1.04
CA HIS A 111 9.25 -17.87 1.64
C HIS A 111 9.79 -17.57 3.04
N ALA A 112 10.53 -16.47 3.23
CA ALA A 112 11.01 -16.04 4.54
C ALA A 112 9.84 -15.75 5.51
N ASP A 113 8.82 -15.01 5.09
CA ASP A 113 7.65 -14.65 5.90
C ASP A 113 6.88 -15.88 6.40
N SER A 114 6.81 -16.93 5.60
CA SER A 114 6.17 -18.19 6.00
C SER A 114 6.82 -18.82 7.24
N PHE A 115 8.12 -18.57 7.49
CA PHE A 115 8.80 -18.99 8.72
C PHE A 115 8.39 -18.16 9.92
N MET A 116 8.03 -16.89 9.74
CA MET A 116 7.49 -16.08 10.84
C MET A 116 6.22 -16.73 11.41
N MET A 117 5.35 -17.23 10.52
CA MET A 117 4.05 -17.79 10.89
C MET A 117 4.11 -19.10 11.71
N THR A 118 5.23 -19.82 11.70
CA THR A 118 5.34 -21.19 12.27
C THR A 118 6.57 -21.41 13.15
N ASN A 119 7.69 -20.79 12.80
CA ASN A 119 9.00 -21.02 13.42
C ASN A 119 9.53 -19.76 14.14
N GLY A 120 8.85 -18.62 13.96
CA GLY A 120 9.15 -17.35 14.62
C GLY A 120 10.36 -16.61 14.06
N LEU A 121 10.68 -15.49 14.72
CA LEU A 121 11.63 -14.48 14.24
C LEU A 121 13.02 -15.02 13.89
N ALA A 122 13.56 -15.96 14.65
CA ALA A 122 14.90 -16.51 14.41
C ALA A 122 15.02 -17.22 13.05
N SER A 123 13.96 -17.89 12.60
CA SER A 123 13.97 -18.61 11.32
C SER A 123 13.78 -17.64 10.15
N PHE A 124 12.88 -16.66 10.30
CA PHE A 124 12.75 -15.56 9.36
C PHE A 124 14.09 -14.83 9.14
N GLU A 125 14.78 -14.46 10.23
CA GLU A 125 16.09 -13.79 10.16
C GLU A 125 17.17 -14.63 9.49
N ALA A 126 17.11 -15.96 9.62
CA ALA A 126 18.03 -16.86 8.93
C ALA A 126 17.79 -16.85 7.41
N GLU A 127 16.53 -16.89 6.98
CA GLU A 127 16.14 -16.85 5.57
C GLU A 127 16.46 -15.48 4.95
N ILE A 128 16.18 -14.37 5.65
CA ILE A 128 16.55 -13.03 5.19
C ILE A 128 18.06 -12.92 4.99
N ARG A 129 18.87 -13.42 5.93
CA ARG A 129 20.34 -13.42 5.78
C ARG A 129 20.78 -14.22 4.56
N ALA A 130 20.23 -15.43 4.38
CA ALA A 130 20.55 -16.28 3.23
C ALA A 130 20.15 -15.65 1.89
N LEU A 131 19.04 -14.90 1.85
CA LEU A 131 18.62 -14.14 0.68
C LEU A 131 19.59 -12.99 0.40
N LYS A 132 19.97 -12.22 1.43
CA LYS A 132 20.92 -11.10 1.28
C LYS A 132 22.27 -11.55 0.74
N ASP A 133 22.75 -12.73 1.14
CA ASP A 133 24.02 -13.30 0.69
C ASP A 133 24.01 -13.67 -0.81
N GLN A 134 22.84 -13.75 -1.44
CA GLN A 134 22.68 -14.01 -2.87
C GLN A 134 22.63 -12.73 -3.72
N LEU A 135 22.42 -11.57 -3.09
CA LEU A 135 22.24 -10.29 -3.78
C LEU A 135 23.54 -9.47 -3.74
N PRO A 136 23.82 -8.65 -4.78
CA PRO A 136 24.95 -7.73 -4.74
C PRO A 136 24.84 -6.77 -3.54
N PRO A 137 25.93 -6.56 -2.76
CA PRO A 137 25.93 -5.62 -1.66
C PRO A 137 25.48 -4.22 -2.09
N ASP A 138 24.69 -3.56 -1.25
CA ASP A 138 24.16 -2.20 -1.44
C ASP A 138 23.30 -1.99 -2.70
N SER A 139 22.92 -3.07 -3.39
CA SER A 139 21.99 -3.00 -4.52
C SER A 139 20.58 -2.58 -4.08
N PRO A 140 19.77 -1.98 -4.97
CA PRO A 140 18.35 -1.71 -4.71
C PRO A 140 17.60 -2.94 -4.16
N ARG A 141 17.91 -4.12 -4.71
CA ARG A 141 17.33 -5.40 -4.26
C ARG A 141 17.71 -5.74 -2.82
N GLN A 142 18.96 -5.56 -2.44
CA GLN A 142 19.38 -5.80 -1.06
C GLN A 142 18.71 -4.81 -0.09
N LEU A 143 18.53 -3.55 -0.51
CA LEU A 143 17.80 -2.54 0.28
C LEU A 143 16.29 -2.85 0.37
N GLU A 144 15.68 -3.43 -0.67
CA GLU A 144 14.30 -3.95 -0.62
C GLU A 144 14.16 -5.08 0.41
N VAL A 145 15.15 -5.97 0.51
CA VAL A 145 15.18 -7.02 1.54
C VAL A 145 15.34 -6.44 2.94
N ASP A 146 16.24 -5.46 3.12
CA ASP A 146 16.42 -4.79 4.41
C ASP A 146 15.20 -3.98 4.85
N TRP A 147 14.53 -3.35 3.89
CA TRP A 147 13.23 -2.71 4.07
C TRP A 147 12.17 -3.70 4.57
N HIS A 148 11.98 -4.80 3.84
CA HIS A 148 10.99 -5.82 4.18
C HIS A 148 11.25 -6.40 5.58
N ARG A 149 12.51 -6.72 5.88
CA ARG A 149 12.94 -7.14 7.22
C ARG A 149 12.52 -6.13 8.29
N TRP A 150 12.74 -4.84 8.03
CA TRP A 150 12.39 -3.79 8.97
C TRP A 150 10.88 -3.68 9.20
N GLU A 151 10.04 -3.85 8.17
CA GLU A 151 8.58 -3.89 8.30
C GLU A 151 8.08 -5.09 9.11
N VAL A 152 8.68 -6.27 8.89
CA VAL A 152 8.33 -7.46 9.66
C VAL A 152 8.73 -7.30 11.14
N LEU A 153 9.91 -6.78 11.43
CA LEU A 153 10.32 -6.48 12.81
C LEU A 153 9.37 -5.49 13.51
N LEU A 154 8.89 -4.49 12.76
CA LEU A 154 7.87 -3.56 13.23
C LEU A 154 6.57 -4.26 13.60
N ALA A 155 6.07 -5.13 12.73
CA ALA A 155 4.84 -5.89 12.98
C ALA A 155 4.96 -6.80 14.22
N GLU A 156 6.12 -7.38 14.45
CA GLU A 156 6.42 -8.23 15.61
C GLU A 156 6.72 -7.45 16.90
N GLY A 157 6.73 -6.11 16.85
CA GLY A 157 7.02 -5.28 18.02
C GLY A 157 8.48 -5.32 18.49
N ALA A 158 9.42 -5.67 17.61
CA ALA A 158 10.86 -5.72 17.87
C ALA A 158 11.49 -4.31 17.87
N SER A 159 11.00 -3.43 18.76
CA SER A 159 11.41 -2.02 18.82
C SER A 159 12.92 -1.78 18.99
N PRO A 160 13.67 -2.55 19.82
CA PRO A 160 15.11 -2.35 19.96
C PRO A 160 15.87 -2.53 18.64
N GLU A 161 15.58 -3.59 17.90
CA GLU A 161 16.22 -3.93 16.63
C GLU A 161 15.91 -2.86 15.58
N ILE A 162 14.66 -2.39 15.52
CA ILE A 162 14.22 -1.30 14.65
C ILE A 162 15.02 -0.02 14.94
N ARG A 163 15.21 0.33 16.23
CA ARG A 163 15.97 1.52 16.61
C ARG A 163 17.43 1.43 16.18
N GLU A 164 18.04 0.25 16.26
CA GLU A 164 19.43 0.03 15.88
C GLU A 164 19.64 0.11 14.37
N THR A 165 18.76 -0.52 13.58
CA THR A 165 18.96 -0.61 12.12
C THR A 165 18.44 0.59 11.36
N PHE A 166 17.48 1.34 11.92
CA PHE A 166 16.81 2.46 11.25
C PHE A 166 17.78 3.50 10.65
N PRO A 167 18.76 4.06 11.40
CA PRO A 167 19.60 5.14 10.85
C PRO A 167 20.45 4.68 9.65
N GLY A 168 20.97 3.45 9.70
CA GLY A 168 21.79 2.88 8.64
C GLY A 168 20.98 2.63 7.37
N LEU A 169 19.79 2.03 7.52
CA LEU A 169 18.91 1.73 6.39
C LEU A 169 18.36 3.00 5.72
N VAL A 170 17.94 3.99 6.50
CA VAL A 170 17.50 5.30 5.98
C VAL A 170 18.61 5.97 5.17
N ALA A 171 19.84 6.00 5.70
CA ALA A 171 20.97 6.58 5.00
C ALA A 171 21.27 5.84 3.69
N ALA A 172 21.28 4.51 3.73
CA ALA A 172 21.56 3.66 2.56
C ALA A 172 20.52 3.89 1.45
N ILE A 173 19.23 3.84 1.77
CA ILE A 173 18.14 4.11 0.81
C ILE A 173 18.23 5.54 0.27
N ALA A 174 18.43 6.55 1.12
CA ALA A 174 18.51 7.94 0.67
C ALA A 174 19.67 8.16 -0.32
N SER A 175 20.82 7.53 -0.08
CA SER A 175 22.02 7.65 -0.91
C SER A 175 22.06 6.76 -2.15
N ASN A 176 21.16 5.79 -2.30
CA ASN A 176 21.24 4.83 -3.41
C ASN A 176 20.84 5.49 -4.75
N GLU A 177 21.82 5.72 -5.63
CA GLU A 177 21.58 6.40 -6.91
C GLU A 177 20.89 5.53 -7.97
N GLU A 178 20.93 4.20 -7.81
CA GLU A 178 20.25 3.26 -8.70
C GLU A 178 18.72 3.26 -8.47
N MET A 179 18.29 3.58 -7.26
CA MET A 179 16.88 3.76 -6.93
C MET A 179 16.34 5.11 -7.43
N GLN A 180 15.15 5.07 -8.03
CA GLN A 180 14.45 6.28 -8.45
C GLN A 180 14.21 7.20 -7.25
N LEU A 181 14.41 8.51 -7.44
CA LEU A 181 14.26 9.51 -6.37
C LEU A 181 12.88 9.44 -5.70
N ALA A 182 11.82 9.24 -6.49
CA ALA A 182 10.46 9.12 -5.97
C ALA A 182 10.30 7.89 -5.04
N GLN A 183 10.90 6.76 -5.40
CA GLN A 183 10.90 5.53 -4.60
C GLN A 183 11.67 5.73 -3.30
N ARG A 184 12.91 6.26 -3.37
CA ARG A 184 13.72 6.58 -2.18
C ARG A 184 12.97 7.47 -1.20
N ARG A 185 12.40 8.56 -1.72
CA ARG A 185 11.63 9.52 -0.91
C ARG A 185 10.44 8.84 -0.23
N SER A 186 9.68 8.03 -0.98
CA SER A 186 8.50 7.34 -0.45
C SER A 186 8.85 6.35 0.67
N LEU A 187 9.88 5.53 0.46
CA LEU A 187 10.32 4.55 1.46
C LEU A 187 10.83 5.26 2.72
N VAL A 188 11.75 6.21 2.57
CA VAL A 188 12.32 6.91 3.72
C VAL A 188 11.26 7.70 4.49
N LEU A 189 10.27 8.30 3.81
CA LEU A 189 9.14 8.97 4.46
C LEU A 189 8.36 8.00 5.36
N ASN A 190 8.04 6.81 4.86
CA ASN A 190 7.29 5.80 5.60
C ASN A 190 8.07 5.33 6.84
N MET A 191 9.39 5.10 6.74
CA MET A 191 10.18 4.76 7.93
C MET A 191 10.20 5.89 8.94
N VAL A 192 10.46 7.12 8.47
CA VAL A 192 10.58 8.30 9.32
C VAL A 192 9.31 8.52 10.12
N ARG A 193 8.14 8.47 9.46
CA ARG A 193 6.84 8.61 10.13
C ARG A 193 6.59 7.51 11.14
N THR A 194 6.88 6.27 10.78
CA THR A 194 6.73 5.13 11.70
C THR A 194 7.63 5.26 12.91
N ARG A 195 8.92 5.56 12.71
CA ARG A 195 9.89 5.74 13.80
C ARG A 195 9.52 6.90 14.70
N ALA A 196 9.03 8.00 14.13
CA ALA A 196 8.56 9.16 14.90
C ALA A 196 7.28 8.84 15.69
N GLY A 197 6.36 8.07 15.12
CA GLY A 197 5.18 7.54 15.81
C GLY A 197 5.56 6.65 17.00
N LEU A 198 6.50 5.71 16.80
CA LEU A 198 7.04 4.88 17.87
C LEU A 198 7.71 5.72 18.97
N ALA A 199 8.55 6.69 18.61
CA ALA A 199 9.20 7.56 19.60
C ALA A 199 8.18 8.34 20.43
N SER A 200 7.13 8.86 19.77
CA SER A 200 6.05 9.57 20.45
C SER A 200 5.29 8.66 21.42
N ALA A 201 4.99 7.42 21.02
CA ALA A 201 4.34 6.42 21.87
C ALA A 201 5.21 5.99 23.06
N GLU A 202 6.53 6.00 22.89
CA GLU A 202 7.52 5.71 23.94
C GLU A 202 7.73 6.91 24.90
N GLY A 203 7.08 8.05 24.67
CA GLY A 203 7.27 9.26 25.45
C GLY A 203 8.58 10.00 25.15
N ASP A 204 9.16 9.76 23.97
CA ASP A 204 10.35 10.43 23.45
C ASP A 204 10.01 11.29 22.20
N PRO A 205 9.29 12.40 22.40
CA PRO A 205 8.91 13.30 21.30
C PRO A 205 10.11 14.02 20.68
N GLU A 206 11.25 14.13 21.36
CA GLU A 206 12.45 14.76 20.81
C GLU A 206 13.04 13.91 19.69
N THR A 207 13.12 12.59 19.89
CA THR A 207 13.55 11.68 18.82
C THR A 207 12.54 11.66 17.67
N ALA A 208 11.24 11.82 17.95
CA ALA A 208 10.24 11.95 16.89
C ALA A 208 10.51 13.16 15.99
N ILE A 209 10.72 14.33 16.61
CA ILE A 209 11.04 15.57 15.90
C ILE A 209 12.36 15.43 15.13
N ALA A 210 13.43 14.96 15.77
CA ALA A 210 14.73 14.80 15.12
C ALA A 210 14.67 13.86 13.91
N THR A 211 13.88 12.79 13.99
CA THR A 211 13.69 11.84 12.87
C THR A 211 12.98 12.49 11.69
N MET A 212 11.96 13.30 11.96
CA MET A 212 11.27 14.09 10.94
C MET A 212 12.18 15.17 10.33
N GLU A 213 12.95 15.89 11.14
CA GLU A 213 13.90 16.89 10.65
C GLU A 213 15.00 16.27 9.77
N GLN A 214 15.41 15.03 10.03
CA GLN A 214 16.32 14.29 9.17
C GLN A 214 15.74 14.11 7.76
N PHE A 215 14.45 13.78 7.63
CA PHE A 215 13.79 13.67 6.32
C PHE A 215 13.79 15.00 5.56
N ILE A 216 13.45 16.09 6.25
CA ILE A 216 13.47 17.44 5.65
C ILE A 216 14.87 17.76 5.12
N ALA A 217 15.92 17.40 5.86
CA ALA A 217 17.30 17.61 5.45
C ALA A 217 17.73 16.73 4.26
N MET A 218 17.24 15.49 4.17
CA MET A 218 17.56 14.56 3.08
C MET A 218 16.83 14.89 1.77
N PHE A 219 15.58 15.34 1.84
CA PHE A 219 14.73 15.62 0.68
C PHE A 219 14.15 17.03 0.69
N PRO A 220 15.00 18.08 0.72
CA PRO A 220 14.54 19.46 0.76
C PRO A 220 13.70 19.81 -0.48
N GLY A 221 12.63 20.59 -0.28
CA GLY A 221 11.73 21.03 -1.35
C GLY A 221 10.79 19.95 -1.90
N SER A 222 10.74 18.77 -1.28
CA SER A 222 9.72 17.78 -1.58
C SER A 222 8.41 18.08 -0.85
N ASP A 223 7.27 17.69 -1.43
CA ASP A 223 5.95 17.93 -0.83
C ASP A 223 5.87 17.43 0.62
N PRO A 224 6.37 16.22 0.96
CA PRO A 224 6.37 15.78 2.34
C PRO A 224 7.29 16.64 3.23
N ALA A 225 8.42 17.14 2.73
CA ALA A 225 9.33 17.99 3.51
C ALA A 225 8.74 19.38 3.78
N ASP A 226 7.91 19.92 2.88
CA ASP A 226 7.20 21.17 3.09
C ASP A 226 6.05 21.02 4.10
N TYR A 227 5.43 19.84 4.16
CA TYR A 227 4.32 19.54 5.07
C TYR A 227 4.76 19.09 6.47
N MET A 228 5.88 18.37 6.58
CA MET A 228 6.37 17.79 7.84
C MET A 228 6.57 18.79 9.00
N PRO A 229 6.89 20.09 8.79
CA PRO A 229 6.87 21.09 9.86
C PRO A 229 5.55 21.19 10.63
N PHE A 230 4.40 20.92 10.00
CA PHE A 230 3.10 20.92 10.67
C PHE A 230 2.89 19.68 11.54
N GLU A 231 3.43 18.53 11.14
CA GLU A 231 3.47 17.31 11.96
C GLU A 231 4.36 17.54 13.20
N ILE A 232 5.55 18.13 13.01
CA ILE A 232 6.45 18.51 14.10
C ILE A 232 5.78 19.51 15.05
N ALA A 233 5.10 20.52 14.51
CA ALA A 233 4.38 21.53 15.30
C ALA A 233 3.31 20.91 16.22
N ALA A 234 2.63 19.85 15.77
CA ALA A 234 1.68 19.11 16.60
C ALA A 234 2.37 18.41 17.79
N ILE A 235 3.54 17.83 17.56
CA ILE A 235 4.36 17.22 18.63
C ILE A 235 4.84 18.30 19.61
N GLU A 236 5.40 19.40 19.11
CA GLU A 236 5.86 20.54 19.92
C GLU A 236 4.74 21.11 20.81
N ARG A 237 3.52 21.25 20.27
CA ARG A 237 2.34 21.65 21.03
C ARG A 237 2.03 20.68 22.17
N GLY A 238 2.10 19.37 21.91
CA GLY A 238 1.94 18.33 22.93
C GLY A 238 2.99 18.39 24.04
N MET A 239 4.18 18.92 23.74
CA MET A 239 5.25 19.18 24.71
C MET A 239 5.10 20.52 25.45
N GLY A 240 4.07 21.32 25.16
CA GLY A 240 3.89 22.66 25.72
C GLY A 240 4.90 23.70 25.17
N ARG A 241 5.51 23.43 24.02
CA ARG A 241 6.36 24.39 23.30
C ARG A 241 5.50 25.30 22.43
N ASP A 242 6.04 26.45 22.06
CA ASP A 242 5.43 27.32 21.07
C ASP A 242 5.86 26.88 19.66
N PRO A 243 4.98 26.22 18.86
CA PRO A 243 5.31 25.82 17.51
C PRO A 243 5.16 26.96 16.49
N GLN A 244 4.66 28.14 16.90
CA GLN A 244 4.27 29.21 15.97
C GLN A 244 5.41 29.63 15.02
N PRO A 245 6.68 29.79 15.46
CA PRO A 245 7.76 30.17 14.55
C PRO A 245 7.98 29.16 13.41
N ARG A 246 7.81 27.86 13.71
CA ARG A 246 7.95 26.78 12.72
C ARG A 246 6.78 26.76 11.74
N ILE A 247 5.56 26.95 12.27
CA ILE A 247 4.33 27.05 11.49
C ILE A 247 4.43 28.22 10.51
N ASP A 248 4.82 29.40 10.98
CA ASP A 248 4.95 30.61 10.16
C ASP A 248 5.97 30.38 9.03
N ALA A 249 7.14 29.83 9.36
CA ALA A 249 8.17 29.52 8.37
C ALA A 249 7.75 28.44 7.35
N ALA A 250 6.85 27.53 7.73
CA ALA A 250 6.30 26.53 6.82
C ALA A 250 5.24 27.14 5.89
N PHE A 251 4.35 27.98 6.40
CA PHE A 251 3.39 28.70 5.56
C PHE A 251 4.07 29.62 4.53
N VAL A 252 5.10 30.38 4.94
CA VAL A 252 5.86 31.23 4.00
C VAL A 252 6.40 30.40 2.82
N ARG A 253 6.96 29.21 3.09
CA ARG A 253 7.46 28.32 2.03
C ARG A 253 6.35 27.80 1.11
N LEU A 254 5.20 27.41 1.67
CA LEU A 254 4.05 26.96 0.86
C LEU A 254 3.49 28.09 0.00
N GLU A 255 3.43 29.32 0.52
CA GLU A 255 3.01 30.51 -0.21
C GLU A 255 3.99 30.87 -1.34
N GLU A 256 5.31 30.82 -1.07
CA GLU A 256 6.34 31.01 -2.09
C GLU A 256 6.25 29.95 -3.20
N ARG A 257 5.98 28.70 -2.83
CA ARG A 257 5.77 27.60 -3.77
C ARG A 257 4.52 27.82 -4.62
N LEU A 258 3.40 28.23 -4.02
CA LEU A 258 2.19 28.58 -4.75
C LEU A 258 2.43 29.77 -5.71
N ALA A 259 3.18 30.78 -5.27
CA ALA A 259 3.48 31.96 -6.08
C ALA A 259 4.43 31.68 -7.25
N SER A 260 5.32 30.68 -7.10
CA SER A 260 6.32 30.31 -8.12
C SER A 260 5.88 29.14 -9.02
N ALA A 261 4.75 28.49 -8.71
CA ALA A 261 4.18 27.41 -9.51
C ALA A 261 3.88 27.85 -10.96
N GLN A 262 4.38 27.07 -11.92
CA GLN A 262 4.31 27.36 -13.35
C GLN A 262 3.11 26.68 -14.03
N THR A 263 2.57 25.64 -13.38
CA THR A 263 1.44 24.87 -13.91
C THR A 263 0.23 24.92 -12.98
N SER A 264 -0.96 24.71 -13.53
CA SER A 264 -2.19 24.58 -12.72
C SER A 264 -2.11 23.42 -11.74
N SER A 265 -1.45 22.33 -12.11
CA SER A 265 -1.21 21.17 -11.24
C SER A 265 -0.34 21.54 -10.04
N GLU A 266 0.77 22.25 -10.26
CA GLU A 266 1.64 22.70 -9.17
C GLU A 266 0.91 23.69 -8.25
N GLN A 267 0.10 24.60 -8.81
CA GLN A 267 -0.72 25.54 -8.04
C GLN A 267 -1.76 24.79 -7.19
N ALA A 268 -2.45 23.80 -7.76
CA ALA A 268 -3.42 22.98 -7.05
C ALA A 268 -2.76 22.21 -5.90
N THR A 269 -1.60 21.58 -6.14
CA THR A 269 -0.84 20.88 -5.09
C THR A 269 -0.44 21.81 -3.96
N ALA A 270 0.15 22.97 -4.24
CA ALA A 270 0.55 23.92 -3.20
C ALA A 270 -0.67 24.45 -2.42
N ALA A 271 -1.79 24.73 -3.09
CA ALA A 271 -3.02 25.17 -2.44
C ALA A 271 -3.65 24.09 -1.54
N ILE A 272 -3.64 22.82 -1.96
CA ILE A 272 -4.06 21.68 -1.12
C ILE A 272 -3.17 21.60 0.13
N MET A 273 -1.85 21.75 -0.03
CA MET A 273 -0.92 21.65 1.11
C MET A 273 -1.14 22.74 2.15
N ILE A 274 -1.50 23.95 1.72
CA ILE A 274 -1.91 25.04 2.63
C ILE A 274 -3.20 24.65 3.38
N ALA A 275 -4.17 24.04 2.70
CA ALA A 275 -5.39 23.56 3.34
C ALA A 275 -5.13 22.41 4.33
N ASP A 276 -4.32 21.43 3.94
CA ASP A 276 -3.86 20.31 4.78
C ASP A 276 -3.10 20.85 6.02
N ALA A 277 -2.35 21.94 5.88
CA ALA A 277 -1.63 22.60 6.97
C ALA A 277 -2.58 23.24 7.99
N HIS A 278 -3.56 24.03 7.52
CA HIS A 278 -4.61 24.56 8.41
C HIS A 278 -5.37 23.44 9.13
N ALA A 279 -5.65 22.35 8.41
CA ALA A 279 -6.30 21.19 8.96
C ALA A 279 -5.50 20.52 10.09
N ALA A 280 -4.19 20.30 9.87
CA ALA A 280 -3.28 19.73 10.86
C ALA A 280 -3.19 20.56 12.14
N LEU A 281 -3.32 21.89 12.00
CA LEU A 281 -3.30 22.81 13.14
C LEU A 281 -4.62 22.86 13.91
N GLY A 282 -5.70 22.29 13.36
CA GLY A 282 -7.05 22.33 13.91
C GLY A 282 -7.84 23.58 13.49
N HIS A 283 -7.32 24.38 12.56
CA HIS A 283 -7.95 25.59 12.02
C HIS A 283 -9.01 25.22 10.99
N ARG A 284 -10.16 24.69 11.46
CA ARG A 284 -11.17 24.07 10.58
C ARG A 284 -11.77 25.02 9.55
N ALA A 285 -12.02 26.26 9.93
CA ALA A 285 -12.65 27.24 9.05
C ALA A 285 -11.67 27.65 7.93
N GLU A 286 -10.42 27.88 8.29
CA GLU A 286 -9.33 28.23 7.38
C GLU A 286 -8.99 27.07 6.47
N ALA A 287 -8.98 25.83 6.98
CA ALA A 287 -8.81 24.62 6.17
C ALA A 287 -9.94 24.50 5.14
N HIS A 288 -11.20 24.66 5.58
CA HIS A 288 -12.34 24.63 4.68
C HIS A 288 -12.25 25.69 3.58
N GLU A 289 -11.99 26.94 3.96
CA GLU A 289 -11.82 28.05 3.00
C GLU A 289 -10.68 27.78 2.03
N ALA A 290 -9.54 27.27 2.52
CA ALA A 290 -8.40 26.92 1.69
C ALA A 290 -8.73 25.79 0.69
N TYR A 291 -9.41 24.73 1.12
CA TYR A 291 -9.88 23.68 0.19
C TYR A 291 -10.87 24.23 -0.83
N MET A 292 -11.85 25.05 -0.42
CA MET A 292 -12.84 25.66 -1.31
C MET A 292 -12.19 26.60 -2.33
N SER A 293 -11.30 27.48 -1.87
CA SER A 293 -10.54 28.38 -2.74
C SER A 293 -9.64 27.60 -3.70
N ALA A 294 -9.03 26.51 -3.23
CA ALA A 294 -8.26 25.63 -4.09
C ALA A 294 -9.19 25.08 -5.18
N PHE A 295 -10.30 24.43 -4.82
CA PHE A 295 -11.31 23.86 -5.74
C PHE A 295 -11.77 24.83 -6.82
N ASP A 296 -12.07 26.08 -6.45
CA ASP A 296 -12.64 27.05 -7.38
C ASP A 296 -11.59 27.61 -8.36
N ARG A 297 -10.30 27.66 -7.96
CA ARG A 297 -9.27 28.39 -8.71
C ARG A 297 -8.36 27.51 -9.56
N TYR A 298 -7.99 26.33 -9.07
CA TYR A 298 -6.88 25.56 -9.64
C TYR A 298 -7.28 24.17 -10.16
N PHE A 299 -8.53 23.77 -9.95
CA PHE A 299 -9.01 22.47 -10.36
C PHE A 299 -9.71 22.54 -11.70
N ASP A 300 -8.99 22.08 -12.73
CA ASP A 300 -9.67 21.38 -13.80
C ASP A 300 -10.31 20.08 -13.25
N TYR A 301 -11.17 19.45 -14.06
CA TYR A 301 -11.99 18.32 -13.63
C TYR A 301 -11.16 17.13 -13.07
N GLN A 302 -9.86 17.02 -13.40
CA GLN A 302 -9.00 15.87 -13.05
C GLN A 302 -8.50 15.88 -11.59
N PHE A 303 -8.22 17.04 -10.99
CA PHE A 303 -7.66 17.07 -9.62
C PHE A 303 -8.76 17.12 -8.55
N ARG A 304 -9.99 17.52 -8.93
CA ARG A 304 -11.08 17.81 -7.99
C ARG A 304 -11.40 16.64 -7.04
N PRO A 305 -11.45 15.38 -7.49
CA PRO A 305 -11.77 14.29 -6.58
C PRO A 305 -10.69 14.07 -5.51
N ASP A 306 -9.40 14.28 -5.81
CA ASP A 306 -8.32 14.11 -4.83
C ASP A 306 -8.46 15.08 -3.66
N ALA A 307 -8.64 16.36 -3.96
CA ALA A 307 -8.82 17.36 -2.92
C ALA A 307 -10.13 17.16 -2.13
N MET A 308 -11.21 16.70 -2.78
CA MET A 308 -12.46 16.37 -2.07
C MET A 308 -12.26 15.20 -1.11
N LEU A 309 -11.50 14.18 -1.51
CA LEU A 309 -11.17 13.05 -0.66
C LEU A 309 -10.26 13.46 0.51
N ARG A 310 -9.25 14.30 0.26
CA ARG A 310 -8.40 14.85 1.33
C ARG A 310 -9.22 15.63 2.35
N TRP A 311 -10.11 16.52 1.89
CA TRP A 311 -10.98 17.26 2.79
C TRP A 311 -11.95 16.35 3.54
N ALA A 312 -12.49 15.32 2.89
CA ALA A 312 -13.36 14.34 3.53
C ALA A 312 -12.61 13.57 4.64
N GLY A 313 -11.39 13.13 4.36
CA GLY A 313 -10.53 12.44 5.33
C GLY A 313 -10.18 13.33 6.53
N THR A 314 -9.86 14.60 6.27
CA THR A 314 -9.62 15.61 7.31
C THR A 314 -10.86 15.86 8.17
N LEU A 315 -12.03 16.01 7.56
CA LEU A 315 -13.29 16.19 8.30
C LEU A 315 -13.56 14.98 9.18
N ALA A 316 -13.36 13.76 8.66
CA ALA A 316 -13.53 12.52 9.40
C ALA A 316 -12.59 12.45 10.62
N SER A 317 -11.29 12.73 10.42
CA SER A 317 -10.29 12.69 11.51
C SER A 317 -10.54 13.75 12.60
N GLN A 318 -11.19 14.85 12.25
CA GLN A 318 -11.61 15.89 13.19
C GLN A 318 -12.97 15.61 13.86
N GLY A 319 -13.57 14.44 13.63
CA GLY A 319 -14.86 14.05 14.18
C GLY A 319 -16.07 14.69 13.51
N SER A 320 -15.89 15.32 12.35
CA SER A 320 -16.97 15.87 11.53
C SER A 320 -17.47 14.79 10.56
N GLU A 321 -18.08 13.72 11.11
CA GLU A 321 -18.47 12.51 10.38
C GLU A 321 -19.47 12.81 9.24
N ASP A 322 -20.53 13.58 9.51
CA ASP A 322 -21.58 13.83 8.49
C ASP A 322 -21.05 14.60 7.27
N PRO A 323 -20.33 15.75 7.43
CA PRO A 323 -19.72 16.43 6.28
C PRO A 323 -18.70 15.58 5.52
N ALA A 324 -17.95 14.73 6.24
CA ALA A 324 -17.01 13.80 5.60
C ALA A 324 -17.74 12.77 4.72
N ILE A 325 -18.83 12.20 5.23
CA ILE A 325 -19.67 11.25 4.49
C ILE A 325 -20.25 11.91 3.24
N GLU A 326 -20.83 13.10 3.38
CA GLU A 326 -21.43 13.82 2.25
C GLU A 326 -20.40 14.03 1.13
N LEU A 327 -19.19 14.49 1.49
CA LEU A 327 -18.15 14.78 0.52
C LEU A 327 -17.60 13.51 -0.15
N ALA A 328 -17.37 12.44 0.61
CA ALA A 328 -16.94 11.16 0.06
C ALA A 328 -18.01 10.53 -0.84
N GLN A 329 -19.29 10.56 -0.45
CA GLN A 329 -20.41 10.11 -1.29
C GLN A 329 -20.47 10.89 -2.60
N ARG A 330 -20.25 12.20 -2.55
CA ARG A 330 -20.22 13.03 -3.75
C ARG A 330 -19.10 12.60 -4.70
N VAL A 331 -17.90 12.29 -4.20
CA VAL A 331 -16.81 11.74 -5.03
C VAL A 331 -17.19 10.40 -5.65
N ALA A 332 -17.76 9.48 -4.86
CA ALA A 332 -18.20 8.17 -5.35
C ALA A 332 -19.26 8.29 -6.47
N LEU A 333 -20.19 9.25 -6.34
CA LEU A 333 -21.24 9.52 -7.32
C LEU A 333 -20.74 10.24 -8.58
N GLU A 334 -19.86 11.23 -8.43
CA GLU A 334 -19.36 12.03 -9.56
C GLU A 334 -18.26 11.30 -10.36
N TYR A 335 -17.55 10.34 -9.76
CA TYR A 335 -16.41 9.64 -10.37
C TYR A 335 -16.51 8.10 -10.30
N PRO A 336 -17.63 7.50 -10.79
CA PRO A 336 -17.83 6.06 -10.71
C PRO A 336 -16.79 5.30 -11.55
N GLY A 337 -16.19 4.25 -10.99
CA GLY A 337 -15.18 3.42 -11.67
C GLY A 337 -13.77 4.01 -11.71
N SER A 338 -13.54 5.17 -11.11
CA SER A 338 -12.19 5.72 -10.90
C SER A 338 -11.53 5.15 -9.63
N GLN A 339 -10.20 5.28 -9.52
CA GLN A 339 -9.48 4.99 -8.27
C GLN A 339 -10.00 5.81 -7.08
N TYR A 340 -10.54 7.01 -7.35
CA TYR A 340 -11.10 7.88 -6.31
C TYR A 340 -12.38 7.31 -5.68
N ASN A 341 -13.15 6.52 -6.43
CA ASN A 341 -14.30 5.81 -5.86
C ASN A 341 -13.86 4.79 -4.79
N MET A 342 -12.74 4.09 -5.01
CA MET A 342 -12.20 3.17 -4.01
C MET A 342 -11.80 3.90 -2.74
N TYR A 343 -11.10 5.04 -2.85
CA TYR A 343 -10.73 5.86 -1.70
C TYR A 343 -11.94 6.48 -0.99
N ALA A 344 -12.97 6.89 -1.73
CA ALA A 344 -14.23 7.36 -1.16
C ALA A 344 -14.89 6.27 -0.30
N GLU A 345 -15.00 5.04 -0.82
CA GLU A 345 -15.56 3.90 -0.09
C GLU A 345 -14.72 3.52 1.13
N GLN A 346 -13.39 3.67 1.08
CA GLN A 346 -12.53 3.48 2.26
C GLN A 346 -12.85 4.50 3.37
N ILE A 347 -12.99 5.79 3.03
CA ILE A 347 -13.37 6.83 4.00
C ILE A 347 -14.75 6.52 4.58
N LEU A 348 -15.74 6.20 3.73
CA LEU A 348 -17.10 5.86 4.16
C LEU A 348 -17.11 4.62 5.08
N GLY A 349 -16.34 3.59 4.74
CA GLY A 349 -16.17 2.40 5.57
C GLY A 349 -15.55 2.72 6.93
N ALA A 350 -14.47 3.49 6.95
CA ALA A 350 -13.78 3.88 8.17
C ALA A 350 -14.65 4.74 9.10
N VAL A 351 -15.40 5.71 8.56
CA VAL A 351 -16.36 6.51 9.34
C VAL A 351 -17.46 5.61 9.92
N ARG A 352 -18.07 4.73 9.12
CA ARG A 352 -19.12 3.80 9.59
C ARG A 352 -18.63 2.82 10.66
N ALA A 353 -17.37 2.39 10.56
CA ALA A 353 -16.73 1.52 11.55
C ALA A 353 -16.37 2.28 12.85
N GLY A 354 -16.54 3.61 12.89
CA GLY A 354 -16.14 4.43 14.03
C GLY A 354 -14.62 4.55 14.18
N ALA A 355 -13.84 4.28 13.12
CA ALA A 355 -12.38 4.26 13.18
C ALA A 355 -11.76 5.62 13.53
N PHE A 356 -12.51 6.70 13.35
CA PHE A 356 -12.09 8.08 13.68
C PHE A 356 -12.57 8.54 15.07
N ARG A 357 -13.33 7.72 15.81
CA ARG A 357 -13.72 8.06 17.18
C ARG A 357 -12.52 7.86 18.09
N ALA A 358 -11.99 8.95 18.63
CA ALA A 358 -11.00 8.88 19.69
C ALA A 358 -11.54 7.97 20.81
N SER A 359 -10.73 7.00 21.25
CA SER A 359 -11.12 6.10 22.34
C SER A 359 -11.55 6.94 23.55
N PRO A 360 -12.73 6.69 24.17
CA PRO A 360 -13.26 7.51 25.26
C PRO A 360 -12.33 7.60 26.49
N GLU A 361 -11.29 6.78 26.56
CA GLU A 361 -10.35 6.75 27.69
C GLU A 361 -9.29 7.87 27.68
N ALA A 362 -9.14 8.62 26.57
CA ALA A 362 -8.12 9.68 26.48
C ALA A 362 -8.56 11.06 27.02
N THR A 363 -9.83 11.24 27.43
CA THR A 363 -10.35 12.54 27.93
C THR A 363 -10.61 12.57 29.43
N ALA A 364 -10.15 11.57 30.19
CA ALA A 364 -10.28 11.54 31.64
C ALA A 364 -8.92 11.57 32.34
N SER A 365 -8.34 12.76 32.48
CA SER A 365 -7.66 13.18 33.72
C SER A 365 -7.63 14.71 33.80
N PRO A 366 -7.97 15.29 34.97
CA PRO A 366 -8.15 16.74 35.16
C PRO A 366 -6.87 17.57 35.08
#